data_AF-A0A843FJ07-F1
#
_entry.id   AF-A0A843FJ07-F1
#
_cell.length_a   1.000
_cell.length_b   1.000
_cell.length_c   1.000
_cell.angle_alpha   90.00
_cell.angle_beta   90.00
_cell.angle_gamma   90.00
#
_symmetry.space_group_name_H-M   'P 1'
#
loop_
_entity.id
_entity.type
_entity.pdbx_description
1 polymer ?
#
loop_
_entity_poly.entity_id
_entity_poly.type
_entity_poly.pdbx_seq_one_letter_code
_entity_poly.pdbx_strand_id
1 'polypeptide(L)'
;MQNNKVSVFIPNSFLAETKDLKLKTSKVGLIGRALALFEVDEVVIYKDLSIPDSEQTEDGDFIAEILKYMDTPQYLRKKAIPIKAELRHVGILPPLRVPHHPVGKPELGDYRQGYTVKRNKKGTFVDIGMDKLAFCKEQLTVNKIFSFKITKFAKEVIVTPDEPDDIYWGFKTLSTNKGLKNSLKLVN
;
A
#
# COMPACT_ATOMS: atom_id res chain seq x y z
N MET A 1 -17.17 18.39 -0.35
CA MET A 1 -17.46 17.51 -1.50
C MET A 1 -17.78 16.14 -0.94
N GLN A 2 -18.78 15.42 -1.47
CA GLN A 2 -19.01 14.03 -1.05
C GLN A 2 -17.79 13.20 -1.45
N ASN A 3 -17.05 12.67 -0.46
CA ASN A 3 -16.01 11.66 -0.68
C ASN A 3 -16.69 10.36 -1.10
N ASN A 4 -17.00 10.26 -2.39
CA ASN A 4 -17.45 9.01 -2.98
C ASN A 4 -16.24 8.09 -3.11
N LYS A 5 -16.13 7.14 -2.20
CA LYS A 5 -15.08 6.12 -2.27
C LYS A 5 -15.25 5.30 -3.54
N VAL A 6 -14.16 5.09 -4.26
CA VAL A 6 -14.11 4.28 -5.48
C VAL A 6 -13.43 2.96 -5.16
N SER A 7 -14.14 1.86 -5.42
CA SER A 7 -13.60 0.51 -5.28
C SER A 7 -13.57 -0.21 -6.62
N VAL A 8 -12.43 -0.80 -6.97
CA VAL A 8 -12.22 -1.55 -8.20
C VAL A 8 -12.08 -3.04 -7.90
N PHE A 9 -12.87 -3.87 -8.58
CA PHE A 9 -12.84 -5.32 -8.44
C PHE A 9 -12.11 -5.95 -9.63
N ILE A 10 -11.08 -6.74 -9.36
CA ILE A 10 -10.23 -7.38 -10.37
C ILE A 10 -10.27 -8.89 -10.14
N PRO A 11 -10.52 -9.71 -11.18
CA PRO A 11 -10.44 -11.15 -11.02
C PRO A 11 -8.99 -11.60 -10.85
N ASN A 12 -8.76 -12.60 -9.99
CA ASN A 12 -7.45 -13.26 -9.86
C ASN A 12 -7.00 -13.97 -11.15
N SER A 13 -7.92 -14.22 -12.09
CA SER A 13 -7.65 -14.78 -13.42
C SER A 13 -7.04 -13.79 -14.42
N PHE A 14 -6.86 -12.51 -14.05
CA PHE A 14 -6.35 -11.46 -14.96
C PHE A 14 -4.98 -11.76 -15.58
N LEU A 15 -4.18 -12.64 -14.96
CA LEU A 15 -2.85 -12.99 -15.44
C LEU A 15 -2.77 -14.41 -16.05
N ALA A 16 -3.90 -15.10 -16.19
CA ALA A 16 -3.94 -16.52 -16.56
C ALA A 16 -3.26 -16.83 -17.91
N GLU A 17 -3.30 -15.88 -18.86
CA GLU A 17 -2.69 -16.02 -20.19
C GLU A 17 -1.19 -15.70 -20.22
N THR A 18 -0.62 -15.17 -19.14
CA THR A 18 0.77 -14.72 -19.08
C THR A 18 1.58 -15.69 -18.24
N LYS A 19 2.67 -16.27 -18.77
CA LYS A 19 3.55 -17.15 -17.98
C LYS A 19 4.81 -16.46 -17.48
N ASP A 20 5.34 -15.52 -18.25
CA ASP A 20 6.56 -14.81 -17.88
C ASP A 20 6.30 -13.85 -16.71
N LEU A 21 7.07 -14.02 -15.62
CA LEU A 21 6.90 -13.24 -14.39
C LEU A 21 7.16 -11.75 -14.61
N LYS A 22 8.11 -11.38 -15.47
CA LYS A 22 8.43 -9.97 -15.76
C LYS A 22 7.26 -9.31 -16.50
N LEU A 23 6.64 -10.01 -17.45
CA LEU A 23 5.42 -9.54 -18.12
C LEU A 23 4.24 -9.45 -17.14
N LYS A 24 4.06 -10.44 -16.24
CA LYS A 24 3.04 -10.36 -15.17
C LYS A 24 3.24 -9.11 -14.31
N THR A 25 4.46 -8.87 -13.82
CA THR A 25 4.82 -7.66 -13.06
C THR A 25 4.48 -6.39 -13.83
N SER A 26 4.83 -6.32 -15.11
CA SER A 26 4.54 -5.15 -15.95
C SER A 26 3.04 -4.91 -16.11
N LYS A 27 2.24 -5.96 -16.33
CA LYS A 27 0.78 -5.86 -16.48
C LYS A 27 0.12 -5.33 -15.20
N VAL A 28 0.48 -5.87 -14.04
CA VAL A 28 -0.03 -5.36 -12.76
C VAL A 28 0.48 -3.94 -12.49
N GLY A 29 1.70 -3.61 -12.93
CA GLY A 29 2.24 -2.25 -12.87
C GLY A 29 1.38 -1.21 -13.60
N LEU A 30 0.84 -1.57 -14.76
CA LEU A 30 -0.08 -0.70 -15.51
C LEU A 30 -1.41 -0.50 -14.77
N ILE A 31 -1.94 -1.57 -14.16
CA ILE A 31 -3.13 -1.49 -13.29
C ILE A 31 -2.85 -0.55 -12.11
N GLY A 32 -1.77 -0.78 -11.36
CA GLY A 32 -1.41 0.05 -10.21
C GLY A 32 -1.30 1.53 -10.55
N ARG A 33 -0.75 1.85 -11.71
CA ARG A 33 -0.68 3.24 -12.20
C ARG A 33 -2.06 3.81 -12.54
N ALA A 34 -2.93 3.03 -13.19
CA ALA A 34 -4.28 3.48 -13.50
C ALA A 34 -5.09 3.74 -12.22
N LEU A 35 -5.02 2.83 -11.25
CA LEU A 35 -5.68 2.98 -9.95
C LEU A 35 -5.28 4.28 -9.24
N ALA A 36 -3.98 4.56 -9.19
CA ALA A 36 -3.46 5.80 -8.61
C ALA A 36 -3.86 7.06 -9.39
N LEU A 37 -3.90 6.99 -10.72
CA LEU A 37 -4.28 8.14 -11.57
C LEU A 37 -5.74 8.55 -11.39
N PHE A 38 -6.61 7.57 -11.18
CA PHE A 38 -8.05 7.78 -10.97
C PHE A 38 -8.44 7.82 -9.50
N GLU A 39 -7.47 7.97 -8.59
CA GLU A 39 -7.67 8.13 -7.15
C GLU A 39 -8.57 7.04 -6.53
N VAL A 40 -8.37 5.78 -6.95
CA VAL A 40 -9.11 4.63 -6.39
C VAL A 40 -8.74 4.44 -4.92
N ASP A 41 -9.72 4.19 -4.05
CA ASP A 41 -9.51 3.98 -2.61
C ASP A 41 -9.27 2.52 -2.25
N GLU A 42 -9.98 1.59 -2.90
CA GLU A 42 -9.90 0.17 -2.58
C GLU A 42 -9.84 -0.71 -3.83
N VAL A 43 -8.97 -1.71 -3.79
CA VAL A 43 -8.80 -2.68 -4.86
C VAL A 43 -9.07 -4.05 -4.29
N VAL A 44 -10.04 -4.76 -4.87
CA VAL A 44 -10.46 -6.07 -4.40
C VAL A 44 -10.12 -7.11 -5.45
N ILE A 45 -9.18 -8.00 -5.11
CA ILE A 45 -8.86 -9.17 -5.92
C ILE A 45 -9.81 -10.29 -5.52
N TYR A 46 -10.73 -10.62 -6.41
CA TYR A 46 -11.73 -11.66 -6.18
C TYR A 46 -11.40 -12.92 -6.96
N LYS A 47 -11.90 -14.05 -6.45
CA LYS A 47 -11.74 -15.35 -7.09
C LYS A 47 -12.70 -15.48 -8.27
N ASP A 48 -12.16 -15.68 -9.46
CA ASP A 48 -12.93 -16.08 -10.63
C ASP A 48 -13.39 -17.53 -10.44
N LEU A 49 -14.70 -17.73 -10.32
CA LEU A 49 -15.29 -19.06 -10.08
C LEU A 49 -15.43 -19.88 -11.36
N SER A 50 -15.11 -19.31 -12.51
CA SER A 50 -15.18 -20.02 -13.79
C SER A 50 -13.97 -20.92 -14.05
N ILE A 51 -12.91 -20.82 -13.23
CA ILE A 51 -11.63 -21.52 -13.44
C ILE A 51 -11.22 -22.26 -12.15
N PRO A 52 -10.62 -23.47 -12.24
CA PRO A 52 -10.25 -24.26 -11.07
C PRO A 52 -9.20 -23.59 -10.17
N ASP A 53 -9.31 -23.82 -8.86
CA ASP A 53 -8.44 -23.26 -7.81
C ASP A 53 -6.94 -23.53 -8.01
N SER A 54 -6.63 -24.70 -8.59
CA SER A 54 -5.28 -25.15 -8.89
C SER A 54 -4.55 -24.28 -9.92
N GLU A 55 -5.26 -23.40 -10.62
CA GLU A 55 -4.71 -22.60 -11.72
C GLU A 55 -4.58 -21.10 -11.39
N GLN A 56 -5.09 -20.62 -10.24
CA GLN A 56 -5.28 -19.14 -10.06
C GLN A 56 -5.06 -18.55 -8.68
N THR A 57 -4.99 -19.36 -7.62
CA THR A 57 -4.89 -18.79 -6.27
C THR A 57 -3.60 -17.98 -6.09
N GLU A 58 -2.49 -18.47 -6.67
CA GLU A 58 -1.19 -17.80 -6.62
C GLU A 58 -1.17 -16.46 -7.38
N ASP A 59 -1.94 -16.33 -8.46
CA ASP A 59 -1.98 -15.10 -9.26
C ASP A 59 -2.71 -13.96 -8.53
N GLY A 60 -3.76 -14.28 -7.78
CA GLY A 60 -4.48 -13.28 -6.97
C GLY A 60 -3.59 -12.65 -5.90
N ASP A 61 -2.85 -13.49 -5.18
CA ASP A 61 -1.91 -13.03 -4.16
C ASP A 61 -0.73 -12.27 -4.78
N PHE A 62 -0.22 -12.72 -5.92
CA PHE A 62 0.81 -12.00 -6.67
C PHE A 62 0.36 -10.59 -7.08
N ILE A 63 -0.85 -10.46 -7.65
CA ILE A 63 -1.43 -9.15 -8.00
C ILE A 63 -1.48 -8.26 -6.75
N ALA A 64 -2.01 -8.79 -5.64
CA ALA A 64 -2.16 -8.04 -4.41
C ALA A 64 -0.80 -7.58 -3.84
N GLU A 65 0.23 -8.42 -3.93
CA GLU A 65 1.59 -8.08 -3.48
C GLU A 65 2.25 -7.01 -4.33
N ILE A 66 2.13 -7.06 -5.65
CA ILE A 66 2.66 -6.03 -6.54
C ILE A 66 1.95 -4.69 -6.29
N LEU A 67 0.62 -4.70 -6.20
CA LEU A 67 -0.17 -3.49 -5.92
C LEU A 67 0.21 -2.88 -4.56
N LYS A 68 0.32 -3.71 -3.51
CA LYS A 68 0.81 -3.28 -2.19
C LYS A 68 2.23 -2.73 -2.24
N TYR A 69 3.12 -3.34 -3.03
CA TYR A 69 4.48 -2.84 -3.22
C TYR A 69 4.48 -1.45 -3.88
N MET A 70 3.65 -1.26 -4.90
CA MET A 70 3.53 0.01 -5.60
C MET A 70 2.97 1.11 -4.68
N ASP A 71 1.91 0.82 -3.93
CA ASP A 71 1.27 1.76 -3.00
C ASP A 71 2.18 2.11 -1.80
N THR A 72 3.01 1.16 -1.34
CA THR A 72 3.96 1.44 -0.25
C THR A 72 5.00 2.49 -0.65
N PRO A 73 5.18 3.58 0.12
CA PRO A 73 6.16 4.62 -0.16
C PRO A 73 7.59 4.09 -0.24
N GLN A 74 8.37 4.67 -1.15
CA GLN A 74 9.70 4.17 -1.52
C GLN A 74 10.63 3.98 -0.32
N TYR A 75 10.58 4.92 0.65
CA TYR A 75 11.42 4.89 1.84
C TYR A 75 11.01 3.80 2.86
N LEU A 76 9.81 3.21 2.75
CA LEU A 76 9.33 2.15 3.64
C LEU A 76 9.50 0.75 3.08
N ARG A 77 9.56 0.59 1.74
CA ARG A 77 9.53 -0.71 1.06
C ARG A 77 10.53 -1.71 1.64
N LYS A 78 11.78 -1.28 1.87
CA LYS A 78 12.86 -2.15 2.40
C LYS A 78 12.57 -2.70 3.79
N LYS A 79 11.79 -2.00 4.61
CA LYS A 79 11.44 -2.41 5.98
C LYS A 79 10.09 -3.13 6.05
N ALA A 80 9.12 -2.65 5.28
CA ALA A 80 7.75 -3.13 5.35
C ALA A 80 7.48 -4.37 4.48
N ILE A 81 8.29 -4.59 3.44
CA ILE A 81 8.07 -5.67 2.47
C ILE A 81 9.26 -6.63 2.51
N PRO A 82 9.05 -7.90 2.86
CA PRO A 82 10.11 -8.89 2.86
C PRO A 82 10.59 -9.18 1.43
N ILE A 83 11.83 -9.65 1.30
CA ILE A 83 12.37 -10.11 0.02
C ILE A 83 11.63 -11.38 -0.39
N LYS A 84 11.06 -11.37 -1.59
CA LYS A 84 10.25 -12.44 -2.16
C LYS A 84 10.67 -12.70 -3.60
N ALA A 85 10.67 -13.97 -4.00
CA ALA A 85 11.12 -14.36 -5.35
C ALA A 85 10.17 -13.81 -6.43
N GLU A 86 8.89 -13.72 -6.10
CA GLU A 86 7.80 -13.19 -6.90
C GLU A 86 8.02 -11.69 -7.21
N LEU A 87 8.62 -10.96 -6.26
CA LEU A 87 8.89 -9.52 -6.38
C LEU A 87 10.23 -9.20 -7.04
N ARG A 88 10.97 -10.18 -7.59
CA ARG A 88 12.31 -9.96 -8.16
C ARG A 88 12.35 -8.95 -9.32
N HIS A 89 11.22 -8.71 -9.99
CA HIS A 89 11.12 -7.80 -11.13
C HIS A 89 10.48 -6.44 -10.80
N VAL A 90 10.21 -6.12 -9.52
CA VAL A 90 9.56 -4.84 -9.14
C VAL A 90 10.31 -3.58 -9.59
N GLY A 91 11.59 -3.69 -9.96
CA GLY A 91 12.38 -2.58 -10.51
C GLY A 91 11.90 -2.07 -11.88
N ILE A 92 11.05 -2.82 -12.61
CA ILE A 92 10.45 -2.37 -13.88
C ILE A 92 9.10 -1.66 -13.70
N LEU A 93 8.57 -1.60 -12.47
CA LEU A 93 7.26 -1.01 -12.21
C LEU A 93 7.28 0.50 -12.50
N PRO A 94 6.21 1.04 -13.12
CA PRO A 94 6.11 2.47 -13.36
C PRO A 94 5.97 3.23 -12.03
N PRO A 95 6.51 4.45 -11.92
CA PRO A 95 6.30 5.28 -10.73
C PRO A 95 4.85 5.76 -10.65
N LEU A 96 4.28 5.79 -9.44
CA LEU A 96 2.93 6.30 -9.19
C LEU A 96 2.88 7.84 -9.09
N ARG A 97 3.90 8.49 -8.49
CA ARG A 97 3.97 9.94 -8.26
C ARG A 97 2.71 10.52 -7.58
N VAL A 98 2.30 9.88 -6.50
CA VAL A 98 1.13 10.23 -5.69
C VAL A 98 1.52 10.95 -4.38
N PRO A 99 0.63 11.70 -3.72
CA PRO A 99 0.97 12.55 -2.58
C PRO A 99 1.65 11.83 -1.41
N HIS A 100 1.22 10.60 -1.09
CA HIS A 100 1.83 9.78 -0.03
C HIS A 100 3.21 9.19 -0.43
N HIS A 101 3.74 9.49 -1.62
CA HIS A 101 5.12 9.17 -2.07
C HIS A 101 6.00 10.42 -2.14
N PRO A 102 6.24 11.12 -1.02
CA PRO A 102 7.03 12.34 -1.03
C PRO A 102 8.50 12.05 -1.37
N VAL A 103 9.08 12.88 -2.26
CA VAL A 103 10.49 12.82 -2.65
C VAL A 103 11.35 13.82 -1.85
N GLY A 104 10.72 14.86 -1.31
CA GLY A 104 11.39 15.90 -0.52
C GLY A 104 11.69 15.49 0.92
N LYS A 105 12.43 16.36 1.62
CA LYS A 105 12.61 16.23 3.08
C LYS A 105 11.29 16.52 3.80
N PRO A 106 10.99 15.84 4.91
CA PRO A 106 9.78 16.14 5.67
C PRO A 106 9.85 17.53 6.33
N GLU A 107 8.73 18.25 6.31
CA GLU A 107 8.56 19.56 6.91
C GLU A 107 7.50 19.55 8.02
N LEU A 108 7.42 20.64 8.79
CA LEU A 108 6.41 20.76 9.83
C LEU A 108 5.01 20.88 9.19
N GLY A 109 4.07 20.04 9.65
CA GLY A 109 2.71 20.00 9.12
C GLY A 109 2.50 18.95 8.02
N ASP A 110 3.58 18.39 7.46
CA ASP A 110 3.50 17.32 6.46
C ASP A 110 2.78 16.09 7.00
N TYR A 111 2.03 15.45 6.11
CA TYR A 111 1.55 14.09 6.29
C TYR A 111 2.54 13.11 5.68
N ARG A 112 2.82 12.02 6.39
CA ARG A 112 3.65 10.90 5.91
C ARG A 112 3.15 9.59 6.42
N GLN A 113 3.21 8.57 5.57
CA GLN A 113 3.12 7.21 6.06
C GLN A 113 4.42 6.84 6.80
N GLY A 114 4.30 6.10 7.88
CA GLY A 114 5.42 5.71 8.72
C GLY A 114 5.34 4.27 9.20
N TYR A 115 6.50 3.60 9.25
CA TYR A 115 6.62 2.23 9.73
C TYR A 115 6.98 2.21 11.21
N THR A 116 6.14 1.61 12.04
CA THR A 116 6.36 1.48 13.48
C THR A 116 7.49 0.48 13.76
N VAL A 117 8.57 0.93 14.39
CA VAL A 117 9.78 0.11 14.58
C VAL A 117 9.81 -0.54 15.96
N LYS A 118 9.65 0.25 17.02
CA LYS A 118 9.77 -0.22 18.41
C LYS A 118 8.99 0.66 19.36
N ARG A 119 8.67 0.13 20.53
CA ARG A 119 7.83 0.78 21.54
C ARG A 119 8.55 0.88 22.88
N ASN A 120 8.29 1.94 23.63
CA ASN A 120 8.75 2.12 25.01
C ASN A 120 7.57 2.57 25.91
N LYS A 121 7.85 2.83 27.19
CA LYS A 121 6.82 3.28 28.15
C LYS A 121 6.15 4.62 27.77
N LYS A 122 6.82 5.46 26.97
CA LYS A 122 6.36 6.80 26.59
C LYS A 122 5.60 6.82 25.26
N GLY A 123 5.77 5.81 24.40
CA GLY A 123 5.19 5.79 23.07
C GLY A 123 5.92 4.87 22.08
N THR A 124 5.81 5.17 20.80
CA THR A 124 6.28 4.36 19.67
C THR A 124 7.24 5.14 18.78
N PHE A 125 8.35 4.52 18.39
CA PHE A 125 9.28 5.05 17.40
C PHE A 125 8.87 4.63 16.00
N VAL A 126 8.86 5.58 15.07
CA VAL A 126 8.32 5.45 13.72
C VAL A 126 9.37 5.91 12.71
N ASP A 127 9.55 5.14 11.65
CA ASP A 127 10.30 5.57 10.48
C ASP A 127 9.37 6.27 9.49
N ILE A 128 9.58 7.57 9.27
CA ILE A 128 8.82 8.41 8.32
C ILE A 128 9.65 8.81 7.08
N GLY A 129 10.76 8.10 6.81
CA GLY A 129 11.68 8.40 5.70
C GLY A 129 12.74 9.43 6.06
N MET A 130 13.14 9.48 7.33
CA MET A 130 14.22 10.32 7.84
C MET A 130 15.39 9.46 8.34
N ASP A 131 16.57 10.07 8.47
CA ASP A 131 17.74 9.40 9.04
C ASP A 131 17.51 8.95 10.49
N LYS A 132 16.69 9.69 11.23
CA LYS A 132 16.31 9.39 12.63
C LYS A 132 14.83 9.04 12.71
N LEU A 133 14.50 8.11 13.61
CA LEU A 133 13.12 7.75 13.90
C LEU A 133 12.39 8.95 14.55
N ALA A 134 11.17 9.20 14.09
CA ALA A 134 10.24 10.09 14.75
C ALA A 134 9.60 9.38 15.96
N PHE A 135 9.05 10.17 16.88
CA PHE A 135 8.40 9.68 18.08
C PHE A 135 6.90 9.99 18.07
N CYS A 136 6.10 8.95 18.21
CA CYS A 136 4.67 9.02 18.45
C CYS A 136 4.40 8.75 19.93
N LYS A 137 3.61 9.61 20.60
CA LYS A 137 3.27 9.41 22.02
C LYS A 137 2.33 8.23 22.26
N GLU A 138 1.65 7.75 21.22
CA GLU A 138 0.71 6.64 21.31
C GLU A 138 1.40 5.28 21.31
N GLN A 139 0.70 4.29 21.89
CA GLN A 139 1.15 2.91 22.02
C GLN A 139 0.66 2.07 20.83
N LEU A 140 1.28 2.25 19.67
CA LEU A 140 0.89 1.59 18.43
C LEU A 140 1.46 0.16 18.34
N THR A 141 0.81 -0.67 17.51
CA THR A 141 1.36 -1.97 17.13
C THR A 141 2.65 -1.75 16.31
N VAL A 142 3.72 -2.47 16.65
CA VAL A 142 4.98 -2.44 15.90
C VAL A 142 4.89 -3.25 14.61
N ASN A 143 5.79 -2.98 13.66
CA ASN A 143 5.86 -3.61 12.35
C ASN A 143 4.63 -3.39 11.46
N LYS A 144 4.04 -2.20 11.54
CA LYS A 144 2.90 -1.78 10.71
C LYS A 144 3.13 -0.38 10.14
N ILE A 145 2.49 -0.10 9.02
CA ILE A 145 2.45 1.24 8.43
C ILE A 145 1.19 1.96 8.94
N PHE A 146 1.35 3.21 9.35
CA PHE A 146 0.26 4.13 9.67
C PHE A 146 0.52 5.48 9.03
N SER A 147 -0.52 6.29 8.88
CA SER A 147 -0.42 7.69 8.47
C SER A 147 -0.14 8.58 9.70
N PHE A 148 0.73 9.56 9.52
CA PHE A 148 1.12 10.48 10.59
C PHE A 148 1.22 11.91 10.08
N LYS A 149 0.88 12.87 10.96
CA LYS A 149 1.20 14.29 10.78
C LYS A 149 2.40 14.69 11.61
N ILE A 150 3.31 15.46 11.02
CA ILE A 150 4.49 16.01 11.70
C ILE A 150 4.06 17.24 12.51
N THR A 151 4.09 17.12 13.83
CA THR A 151 3.61 18.19 14.74
C THR A 151 4.71 19.01 15.37
N LYS A 152 5.94 18.47 15.42
CA LYS A 152 7.09 19.21 15.96
C LYS A 152 8.39 18.77 15.30
N PHE A 153 9.16 19.74 14.83
CA PHE A 153 10.49 19.54 14.29
C PHE A 153 11.53 20.15 15.25
N ALA A 154 12.06 19.33 16.15
CA ALA A 154 13.04 19.75 17.16
C ALA A 154 14.21 18.74 17.22
N LYS A 155 14.87 18.60 18.38
CA LYS A 155 15.91 17.57 18.60
C LYS A 155 15.39 16.15 18.34
N GLU A 156 14.12 15.92 18.66
CA GLU A 156 13.34 14.73 18.30
C GLU A 156 12.12 15.20 17.49
N VAL A 157 11.85 14.53 16.37
CA VAL A 157 10.67 14.81 15.55
C VAL A 157 9.48 14.12 16.19
N ILE A 158 8.41 14.87 16.45
CA ILE A 158 7.17 14.34 17.05
C ILE A 158 6.11 14.24 15.96
N VAL A 159 5.45 13.09 15.95
CA VAL A 159 4.36 12.78 15.03
C VAL A 159 3.10 12.35 15.79
N THR A 160 1.94 12.61 15.20
CA THR A 160 0.63 12.14 15.68
C THR A 160 -0.02 11.30 14.59
N PRO A 161 -0.69 10.18 14.91
CA PRO A 161 -1.44 9.40 13.93
C PRO A 161 -2.53 10.28 13.32
N ASP A 162 -2.47 10.48 12.01
CA ASP A 162 -3.38 11.36 11.28
C ASP A 162 -3.23 11.11 9.77
N GLU A 163 -4.31 11.28 9.02
CA GLU A 163 -4.37 11.08 7.57
C GLU A 163 -5.06 12.29 6.93
N PRO A 164 -4.61 12.80 5.77
CA PRO A 164 -5.27 13.94 5.14
C PRO A 164 -6.61 13.51 4.51
N ASP A 165 -7.65 14.32 4.72
CA ASP A 165 -8.99 14.08 4.18
C ASP A 165 -9.22 14.68 2.78
N ASP A 166 -8.34 15.59 2.36
CA ASP A 166 -8.48 16.44 1.18
C ASP A 166 -7.53 16.08 0.03
N ILE A 167 -6.71 15.05 0.21
CA ILE A 167 -5.66 14.64 -0.73
C ILE A 167 -5.67 13.13 -0.90
N TYR A 168 -5.49 12.65 -2.13
CA TYR A 168 -5.38 11.23 -2.40
C TYR A 168 -4.24 10.56 -1.62
N TRP A 169 -4.58 9.54 -0.82
CA TRP A 169 -3.67 8.89 0.12
C TRP A 169 -3.35 7.42 -0.21
N GLY A 170 -3.56 7.02 -1.46
CA GLY A 170 -3.28 5.68 -1.95
C GLY A 170 -4.50 4.77 -1.91
N PHE A 171 -4.27 3.49 -2.17
CA PHE A 171 -5.32 2.49 -2.21
C PHE A 171 -5.03 1.31 -1.30
N LYS A 172 -6.09 0.79 -0.69
CA LYS A 172 -6.02 -0.46 0.07
C LYS A 172 -6.25 -1.63 -0.88
N THR A 173 -5.36 -2.62 -0.84
CA THR A 173 -5.53 -3.86 -1.62
C THR A 173 -6.02 -5.01 -0.74
N LEU A 174 -7.07 -5.71 -1.17
CA LEU A 174 -7.67 -6.85 -0.48
C LEU A 174 -7.75 -8.06 -1.42
N SER A 175 -7.05 -9.15 -1.09
CA SER A 175 -7.26 -10.47 -1.70
C SER A 175 -8.32 -11.22 -0.88
N THR A 176 -9.48 -11.52 -1.47
CA THR A 176 -10.61 -12.08 -0.70
C THR A 176 -10.68 -13.60 -0.75
N ASN A 177 -10.06 -14.23 -1.76
CA ASN A 177 -10.23 -15.64 -2.11
C ASN A 177 -11.71 -16.08 -2.22
N LYS A 178 -12.61 -15.12 -2.45
CA LYS A 178 -14.06 -15.31 -2.57
C LYS A 178 -14.54 -14.85 -3.94
N GLY A 179 -15.60 -15.48 -4.44
CA GLY A 179 -16.26 -15.05 -5.68
C GLY A 179 -16.79 -13.62 -5.59
N LEU A 180 -16.97 -12.97 -6.74
CA LEU A 180 -17.40 -11.57 -6.85
C LEU A 180 -18.58 -11.23 -5.94
N LYS A 181 -19.65 -12.04 -5.97
CA LYS A 181 -20.86 -11.84 -5.13
C LYS A 181 -20.56 -11.72 -3.64
N ASN A 182 -19.61 -12.49 -3.12
CA ASN A 182 -19.24 -12.46 -1.71
C ASN A 182 -18.22 -11.36 -1.42
N SER A 183 -17.36 -11.03 -2.38
CA SER A 183 -16.42 -9.92 -2.29
C SER A 183 -17.13 -8.56 -2.24
N LEU A 184 -18.24 -8.40 -2.97
CA LEU A 184 -19.05 -7.16 -2.94
C LEU A 184 -19.58 -6.82 -1.55
N LYS A 185 -19.75 -7.81 -0.66
CA LYS A 185 -20.22 -7.60 0.72
C LYS A 185 -19.13 -7.12 1.68
N LEU A 186 -17.88 -7.10 1.23
CA LEU A 186 -16.72 -6.72 2.05
C LEU A 186 -16.36 -5.24 1.88
N VAL A 187 -16.95 -4.57 0.89
CA VAL A 187 -16.75 -3.17 0.57
C VAL A 187 -18.04 -2.43 0.94
N ASN A 188 -17.91 -1.31 1.67
CA ASN A 188 -19.01 -0.45 2.09
C ASN A 188 -18.96 0.89 1.35
#